data_AF-A0A954K8E6-F1
#
_entry.id   AF-A0A954K8E6-F1
#
_cell.length_a   1.000
_cell.length_b   1.000
_cell.length_c   1.000
_cell.angle_alpha   90.00
_cell.angle_beta   90.00
_cell.angle_gamma   90.00
#
_symmetry.space_group_name_H-M   'P 1'
#
loop_
_entity.id
_entity.type
_entity.pdbx_description
1 polymer ?
#
loop_
_entity_poly.entity_id
_entity_poly.type
_entity_poly.pdbx_seq_one_letter_code
_entity_poly.pdbx_strand_id
1 'polypeptide(L)'
;MNANQQLHNLGQSLWLDNITRDLLSSGTLQRYIDELSVTGLTSNPTIFHQAIKNSESYDSSIQEKFKNGKEGEELFFEVALDDITQAADLFRPVWDRTDGVDGWVSLEVSPL
;
A
#
# COMPACT_ATOMS: atom_id res chain seq x y z
N MET A 1 -2.00 14.57 -21.98
CA MET A 1 -2.07 13.13 -21.69
C MET A 1 -0.66 12.62 -21.46
N ASN A 2 -0.33 12.14 -20.27
CA ASN A 2 1.00 11.59 -19.97
C ASN A 2 1.12 10.13 -20.46
N ALA A 3 2.32 9.55 -20.38
CA ALA A 3 2.59 8.19 -20.84
C ALA A 3 1.76 7.13 -20.10
N ASN A 4 1.54 7.33 -18.79
CA ASN A 4 0.76 6.41 -17.98
C ASN A 4 -0.70 6.36 -18.44
N GLN A 5 -1.29 7.52 -18.70
CA GLN A 5 -2.65 7.60 -19.22
C GLN A 5 -2.77 6.97 -20.61
N GLN A 6 -1.73 7.05 -21.45
CA GLN A 6 -1.70 6.35 -22.74
C GLN A 6 -1.76 4.83 -22.56
N LEU A 7 -0.94 4.26 -21.66
CA LEU A 7 -0.95 2.82 -21.37
C LEU A 7 -2.30 2.36 -20.79
N HIS A 8 -2.83 3.12 -19.82
CA HIS A 8 -4.14 2.83 -19.24
C HIS A 8 -5.25 2.85 -20.30
N ASN A 9 -5.24 3.81 -21.23
CA ASN A 9 -6.21 3.87 -22.33
C ASN A 9 -6.08 2.71 -23.34
N LEU A 10 -4.92 2.04 -23.39
CA LEU A 10 -4.72 0.81 -24.16
C LEU A 10 -5.19 -0.45 -23.41
N GLY A 11 -5.71 -0.30 -22.18
CA GLY A 11 -6.20 -1.41 -21.35
C GLY A 11 -5.15 -2.02 -20.42
N GLN A 12 -3.99 -1.38 -20.25
CA GLN A 12 -2.95 -1.84 -19.31
C GLN A 12 -3.11 -1.15 -17.95
N SER A 13 -3.42 -1.92 -16.92
CA SER A 13 -3.40 -1.48 -15.53
C SER A 13 -1.97 -1.24 -15.05
N LEU A 14 -1.76 -0.15 -14.30
CA LEU A 14 -0.45 0.24 -13.78
C LEU A 14 -0.47 0.16 -12.26
N TRP A 15 0.39 -0.68 -11.71
CA TRP A 15 0.46 -0.89 -10.27
C TRP A 15 1.76 -0.33 -9.71
N LEU A 16 1.68 0.22 -8.50
CA LEU A 16 2.85 0.69 -7.76
C LEU A 16 3.47 -0.47 -6.98
N ASP A 17 4.75 -0.77 -7.24
CA ASP A 17 5.50 -1.79 -6.51
C ASP A 17 6.24 -1.21 -5.29
N ASN A 18 5.49 -0.56 -4.42
CA ASN A 18 6.00 0.01 -3.17
C ASN A 18 4.86 0.42 -2.24
N ILE A 19 5.11 0.38 -0.94
CA ILE A 19 4.24 0.99 0.09
C ILE A 19 5.10 1.48 1.26
N THR A 20 4.83 2.71 1.70
CA THR A 20 5.36 3.25 2.95
C THR A 20 4.26 4.04 3.65
N ARG A 21 4.32 4.16 4.97
CA ARG A 21 3.34 4.94 5.72
C ARG A 21 3.32 6.41 5.31
N ASP A 22 4.47 6.97 4.96
CA ASP A 22 4.58 8.35 4.47
C ASP A 22 3.95 8.54 3.10
N LEU A 23 4.02 7.54 2.22
CA LEU A 23 3.34 7.55 0.92
C LEU A 23 1.81 7.69 1.11
N LEU A 24 1.26 7.05 2.13
CA LEU A 24 -0.17 7.10 2.48
C LEU A 24 -0.52 8.44 3.16
N SER A 25 0.19 8.81 4.22
CA SER A 25 -0.15 9.95 5.07
C SER A 25 0.09 11.31 4.40
N SER A 26 1.06 11.40 3.48
CA SER A 26 1.35 12.64 2.74
C SER A 26 0.36 12.95 1.61
N GLY A 27 -0.56 12.03 1.29
CA GLY A 27 -1.43 12.13 0.11
C GLY A 27 -0.72 11.82 -1.21
N THR A 28 0.53 11.35 -1.17
CA THR A 28 1.28 11.01 -2.38
C THR A 28 0.63 9.86 -3.16
N LEU A 29 0.13 8.82 -2.48
CA LEU A 29 -0.58 7.73 -3.15
C LEU A 29 -1.85 8.23 -3.86
N GLN A 30 -2.63 9.08 -3.20
CA GLN A 30 -3.83 9.67 -3.79
C GLN A 30 -3.48 10.44 -5.08
N ARG A 31 -2.42 11.24 -5.05
CA ARG A 31 -1.92 11.94 -6.24
C ARG A 31 -1.53 10.98 -7.36
N TYR A 32 -0.92 9.84 -7.05
CA TYR A 32 -0.56 8.84 -8.07
C TYR A 32 -1.80 8.20 -8.71
N ILE A 33 -2.84 7.95 -7.92
CA ILE A 33 -4.13 7.47 -8.42
C ILE A 33 -4.74 8.50 -9.38
N ASP A 34 -4.77 9.77 -8.97
CA ASP A 34 -5.48 10.83 -9.69
C ASP A 34 -4.74 11.32 -10.93
N GLU A 35 -3.41 11.44 -10.86
CA GLU A 35 -2.61 12.11 -11.89
C GLU A 35 -1.77 11.15 -12.74
N LEU A 36 -1.43 9.98 -12.21
CA LEU A 36 -0.47 9.04 -12.81
C LEU A 36 -1.10 7.71 -13.25
N SER A 37 -2.42 7.60 -13.22
CA SER A 37 -3.18 6.41 -13.65
C SER A 37 -2.76 5.13 -12.92
N VAL A 38 -2.32 5.24 -11.66
CA VAL A 38 -2.03 4.07 -10.82
C VAL A 38 -3.35 3.49 -10.33
N THR A 39 -3.53 2.18 -10.53
CA THR A 39 -4.81 1.49 -10.27
C THR A 39 -4.71 0.35 -9.26
N GLY A 40 -3.51 0.06 -8.75
CA GLY A 40 -3.30 -0.88 -7.67
C GLY A 40 -1.89 -0.76 -7.10
N LEU A 41 -1.58 -1.58 -6.10
CA LEU A 41 -0.23 -1.65 -5.54
C LEU A 41 0.13 -3.07 -5.12
N THR A 42 1.43 -3.35 -5.14
CA THR A 42 2.03 -4.56 -4.56
C THR A 42 2.88 -4.26 -3.35
N SER A 43 2.87 -5.20 -2.41
CA SER A 43 3.77 -5.23 -1.27
C SER A 43 4.35 -6.64 -1.08
N ASN A 44 5.53 -6.69 -0.46
CA ASN A 44 6.22 -7.92 -0.09
C ASN A 44 7.05 -7.68 1.20
N PRO A 45 7.57 -8.73 1.86
CA PRO A 45 8.34 -8.57 3.10
C PRO A 45 9.56 -7.65 2.96
N THR A 46 10.20 -7.60 1.78
CA THR A 46 11.36 -6.73 1.54
C THR A 46 10.95 -5.26 1.52
N ILE A 47 9.82 -4.92 0.89
CA ILE A 47 9.26 -3.57 0.87
C ILE A 47 8.95 -3.10 2.30
N PHE A 48 8.24 -3.89 3.10
CA PHE A 48 7.95 -3.51 4.49
C PHE A 48 9.20 -3.41 5.37
N HIS A 49 10.17 -4.31 5.20
CA HIS A 49 11.45 -4.21 5.89
C HIS A 49 12.09 -2.84 5.62
N GLN A 50 12.17 -2.42 4.35
CA GLN A 50 12.76 -1.14 3.99
C GLN A 50 11.94 0.04 4.49
N ALA A 51 10.61 -0.02 4.44
CA ALA A 51 9.74 1.04 4.92
C ALA A 51 9.91 1.27 6.43
N ILE A 52 9.86 0.19 7.22
CA ILE A 52 9.98 0.24 8.68
C ILE A 52 11.39 0.65 9.10
N LYS A 53 12.43 0.12 8.46
CA LYS A 53 13.82 0.40 8.82
C LYS A 53 14.22 1.86 8.56
N ASN A 54 13.65 2.49 7.53
CA ASN A 54 14.11 3.79 7.04
C ASN A 54 13.19 4.96 7.42
N SER A 55 12.18 4.76 8.28
CA SER A 55 11.24 5.81 8.69
C SER A 55 10.83 5.65 10.16
N GLU A 56 10.70 6.76 10.86
CA GLU A 56 10.18 6.82 12.25
C GLU A 56 8.65 6.73 12.31
N SER A 57 7.96 6.79 11.15
CA SER A 57 6.49 6.79 11.07
C SER A 57 5.82 5.52 11.62
N TYR A 58 6.61 4.47 11.87
CA TYR A 58 6.14 3.19 12.41
C TYR A 58 6.26 3.10 13.94
N ASP A 59 7.08 3.92 14.57
CA ASP A 59 7.48 3.78 15.98
C ASP A 59 6.29 3.78 16.94
N SER A 60 5.33 4.69 16.74
CA SER A 60 4.16 4.80 17.60
C SER A 60 3.27 3.56 17.54
N SER A 61 2.94 3.08 16.33
CA SER A 61 2.11 1.87 16.13
C SER A 61 2.84 0.62 16.64
N ILE A 62 4.15 0.50 16.40
CA ILE A 62 4.97 -0.59 16.92
C ILE A 62 4.94 -0.60 18.45
N GLN A 63 5.19 0.54 19.10
CA GLN A 63 5.18 0.65 20.56
C GLN A 63 3.81 0.35 21.17
N GLU A 64 2.73 0.82 20.55
CA GLU A 64 1.37 0.56 20.99
C GLU A 64 1.02 -0.94 20.91
N LYS A 65 1.24 -1.56 19.75
CA LYS A 65 0.94 -2.98 19.54
C LYS A 65 1.82 -3.88 20.41
N PHE A 66 3.09 -3.52 20.62
CA PHE A 66 3.97 -4.21 21.55
C PHE A 66 3.46 -4.14 23.00
N LYS A 67 3.00 -2.97 23.46
CA LYS A 67 2.38 -2.83 24.79
C LYS A 67 1.10 -3.67 24.93
N ASN A 68 0.40 -3.93 23.83
CA ASN A 68 -0.75 -4.81 23.77
C ASN A 68 -0.39 -6.30 23.66
N GLY A 69 0.89 -6.66 23.82
CA GLY A 69 1.36 -8.05 23.87
C GLY A 69 1.67 -8.67 22.50
N LYS A 70 1.64 -7.89 21.41
CA LYS A 70 2.02 -8.37 20.07
C LYS A 70 3.54 -8.38 19.93
N GLU A 71 4.09 -9.45 19.36
CA GLU A 71 5.52 -9.57 19.12
C GLU A 71 5.84 -10.35 17.83
N GLY A 72 7.10 -10.27 17.38
CA GLY A 72 7.60 -11.01 16.23
C GLY A 72 6.77 -10.81 14.96
N GLU A 73 6.35 -11.92 14.36
CA GLU A 73 5.57 -11.95 13.12
C GLU A 73 4.17 -11.36 13.29
N GLU A 74 3.52 -11.60 14.42
CA GLU A 74 2.19 -11.05 14.69
C GLU A 74 2.22 -9.52 14.73
N LEU A 75 3.22 -8.94 15.42
CA LEU A 75 3.44 -7.50 15.44
C LEU A 75 3.69 -6.93 14.05
N PHE A 76 4.49 -7.62 13.24
CA PHE A 76 4.75 -7.23 11.85
C PHE A 76 3.44 -7.16 11.04
N PHE A 77 2.64 -8.23 11.06
CA PHE A 77 1.41 -8.26 10.27
C PHE A 77 0.39 -7.23 10.73
N GLU A 78 0.26 -7.00 12.04
CA GLU A 78 -0.61 -5.96 12.57
C GLU A 78 -0.21 -4.56 12.04
N VAL A 79 1.09 -4.27 11.98
CA VAL A 79 1.60 -3.00 11.43
C VAL A 79 1.42 -2.93 9.91
N ALA A 80 1.67 -4.03 9.19
CA ALA A 80 1.50 -4.10 7.75
C ALA A 80 0.02 -3.96 7.34
N LEU A 81 -0.89 -4.60 8.08
CA LEU A 81 -2.33 -4.53 7.84
C LEU A 81 -2.88 -3.12 8.04
N ASP A 82 -2.33 -2.32 8.98
CA ASP A 82 -2.68 -0.90 9.11
C ASP A 82 -2.45 -0.16 7.78
N ASP A 83 -1.29 -0.38 7.14
CA ASP A 83 -0.92 0.30 5.88
C ASP A 83 -1.72 -0.26 4.69
N ILE A 84 -1.90 -1.58 4.61
CA ILE A 84 -2.67 -2.25 3.54
C ILE A 84 -4.13 -1.82 3.56
N THR A 85 -4.74 -1.72 4.75
CA THR A 85 -6.14 -1.29 4.90
C THR A 85 -6.31 0.15 4.44
N GLN A 86 -5.44 1.06 4.88
CA GLN A 86 -5.47 2.45 4.45
C GLN A 86 -5.27 2.60 2.93
N ALA A 87 -4.36 1.82 2.34
CA ALA A 87 -4.18 1.82 0.90
C ALA A 87 -5.40 1.28 0.16
N ALA A 88 -6.02 0.20 0.66
CA ALA A 88 -7.22 -0.37 0.06
C ALA A 88 -8.39 0.63 0.09
N ASP A 89 -8.53 1.41 1.16
CA ASP A 89 -9.51 2.49 1.25
C ASP A 89 -9.28 3.57 0.18
N LEU A 90 -8.02 3.96 -0.07
CA LEU A 90 -7.67 4.91 -1.14
C LEU A 90 -7.95 4.35 -2.54
N PHE A 91 -7.76 3.05 -2.73
CA PHE A 91 -8.03 2.37 -4.01
C PHE A 91 -9.50 1.98 -4.19
N ARG A 92 -10.35 2.08 -3.15
CA ARG A 92 -11.76 1.69 -3.22
C ARG A 92 -12.55 2.35 -4.37
N PRO A 93 -12.40 3.66 -4.65
CA PRO A 93 -13.07 4.28 -5.81
C PRO A 93 -12.60 3.72 -7.16
N VAL A 94 -11.37 3.22 -7.25
CA VAL A 94 -10.85 2.54 -8.44
C VAL A 94 -11.54 1.17 -8.60
N TRP A 95 -11.64 0.42 -7.50
CA TRP A 95 -12.33 -0.86 -7.47
C TRP A 95 -13.79 -0.72 -7.91
N ASP A 96 -14.51 0.24 -7.32
CA ASP A 96 -15.94 0.47 -7.63
C ASP A 96 -16.16 0.88 -9.09
N ARG A 97 -15.33 1.79 -9.64
CA ARG A 97 -15.50 2.28 -11.03
C ARG A 97 -15.07 1.27 -12.10
N THR A 98 -14.29 0.27 -11.73
CA THR A 98 -13.77 -0.77 -12.64
C THR A 98 -14.46 -2.12 -12.45
N ASP A 99 -15.52 -2.18 -11.64
CA ASP A 99 -16.24 -3.42 -11.30
C ASP A 99 -15.28 -4.53 -10.80
N GLY A 100 -14.34 -4.14 -9.94
CA GLY A 100 -13.36 -5.02 -9.32
C GLY A 100 -12.23 -5.53 -10.22
N VAL A 101 -12.10 -5.02 -11.44
CA VAL A 101 -10.93 -5.33 -12.30
C VAL A 101 -9.65 -4.74 -11.72
N ASP A 102 -9.71 -3.51 -11.22
CA ASP A 102 -8.60 -2.78 -10.59
C ASP A 102 -8.94 -2.41 -9.13
N GLY A 103 -8.08 -1.62 -8.49
CA GLY A 103 -8.27 -1.13 -7.12
C GLY A 103 -7.78 -2.11 -6.05
N TRP A 104 -6.86 -3.00 -6.41
CA TRP A 104 -6.32 -4.02 -5.52
C TRP A 104 -5.03 -3.58 -4.83
N VAL A 105 -4.86 -4.08 -3.61
CA VAL A 105 -3.67 -3.91 -2.79
C VAL A 105 -3.20 -5.31 -2.39
N SER A 106 -2.01 -5.71 -2.79
CA SER A 106 -1.48 -7.04 -2.45
C SER A 106 -0.76 -7.03 -1.11
N LEU A 107 -0.96 -8.09 -0.34
CA LEU A 107 -0.15 -8.45 0.82
C LEU A 107 0.32 -9.90 0.63
N GLU A 108 1.62 -10.11 0.66
CA GLU A 108 2.17 -11.47 0.64
C GLU A 108 1.98 -12.16 2.00
N VAL A 109 1.77 -13.47 1.95
CA VAL A 109 1.75 -14.32 3.13
C VAL A 109 3.16 -14.57 3.64
N SER A 110 3.28 -15.09 4.87
CA SER A 110 4.57 -15.51 5.40
C SER A 110 5.19 -16.60 4.51
N PRO A 111 6.48 -16.48 4.16
CA PRO A 111 7.18 -17.49 3.36
C PRO A 111 7.75 -18.65 4.20
N LEU A 112 7.53 -18.66 5.52
CA LEU A 112 8.09 -19.62 6.48
C LEU A 112 7.19 -20.84 6.72
#